data_AF-W2MWS9-F1
#
_entry.id   AF-W2MWS9-F1
#
_cell.length_a   1.000
_cell.length_b   1.000
_cell.length_c   1.000
_cell.angle_alpha   90.00
_cell.angle_beta   90.00
_cell.angle_gamma   90.00
#
_symmetry.space_group_name_H-M   'P 1'
#
loop_
_entity.id
_entity.type
_entity.pdbx_description
1 polymer ?
#
loop_
_entity_poly.entity_id
_entity_poly.type
_entity_poly.pdbx_seq_one_letter_code
_entity_poly.pdbx_strand_id
1 'polypeptide(L)'
;MKDVHNLLARLKRESYDFPTMEERINSILRDFTSEKGNLARVYTNQEGAEECISLQSSHMRTMFESFPEVLLIDATHDTNSSNYKLFSFMIHDALGKGQHVQHCLVENERKETLRTACDQFKEGCPSVDSVAVIIIDQDFTELAVLEEQFP
;
A
#
# COMPACT_ATOMS: atom_id res chain seq x y z
N MET A 1 -3.45 -26.57 -3.18
CA MET A 1 -2.64 -25.37 -3.46
C MET A 1 -2.10 -25.35 -4.91
N LYS A 2 -2.88 -25.81 -5.90
CA LYS A 2 -2.47 -25.78 -7.33
C LYS A 2 -2.63 -24.38 -7.96
N ASP A 3 -3.54 -23.55 -7.44
CA ASP A 3 -3.79 -22.22 -7.99
C ASP A 3 -2.63 -21.25 -7.78
N VAL A 4 -1.97 -21.28 -6.62
CA VAL A 4 -0.76 -20.48 -6.38
C VAL A 4 0.35 -20.89 -7.35
N HIS A 5 0.52 -22.20 -7.57
CA HIS A 5 1.50 -22.72 -8.53
C HIS A 5 1.17 -22.33 -9.98
N ASN A 6 -0.11 -22.35 -10.36
CA ASN A 6 -0.57 -21.94 -11.69
C ASN A 6 -0.44 -20.43 -11.90
N LEU A 7 -0.74 -19.64 -10.87
CA LEU A 7 -0.56 -18.18 -10.88
C LEU A 7 0.93 -17.85 -11.00
N LEU A 8 1.79 -18.47 -10.19
CA LEU A 8 3.24 -18.32 -10.29
C LEU A 8 3.77 -18.74 -11.66
N ALA A 9 3.28 -19.86 -12.21
CA ALA A 9 3.68 -20.32 -13.55
C ALA A 9 3.19 -19.38 -14.67
N ARG A 10 2.03 -18.73 -14.50
CA ARG A 10 1.52 -17.72 -15.43
C ARG A 10 2.31 -16.42 -15.34
N LEU A 11 2.56 -15.90 -14.13
CA LEU A 11 3.35 -14.69 -13.89
C LEU A 11 4.81 -14.86 -14.36
N LYS A 12 5.38 -16.05 -14.20
CA LYS A 12 6.70 -16.40 -14.77
C LYS A 12 6.70 -16.47 -16.30
N ARG A 13 5.54 -16.65 -16.94
CA ARG A 13 5.39 -16.75 -18.40
C ARG A 13 5.07 -15.39 -19.03
N GLU A 14 4.39 -14.52 -18.29
CA GLU A 14 4.19 -13.09 -18.56
C GLU A 14 5.43 -12.25 -18.16
N SER A 15 6.62 -12.86 -18.11
CA SER A 15 7.74 -12.37 -17.31
C SER A 15 8.12 -10.92 -17.63
N TYR A 16 8.08 -10.09 -16.60
CA TYR A 16 8.86 -8.86 -16.49
C TYR A 16 10.36 -9.20 -16.40
N ASP A 17 10.92 -9.84 -17.43
CA ASP A 17 12.33 -10.26 -17.44
C ASP A 17 13.22 -9.08 -17.81
N PHE A 18 13.41 -8.20 -16.82
CA PHE A 18 14.26 -7.03 -16.95
C PHE A 18 15.65 -7.28 -16.33
N PRO A 19 16.72 -6.69 -16.93
CA PRO A 19 18.08 -6.73 -16.43
C PRO A 19 18.23 -6.32 -14.96
N THR A 20 17.47 -5.30 -14.52
CA THR A 20 17.52 -4.82 -13.14
C THR A 20 16.17 -4.92 -12.42
N MET A 21 16.21 -4.86 -11.09
CA MET A 21 15.00 -4.86 -10.27
C MET A 21 14.22 -3.56 -10.46
N GLU A 22 14.90 -2.42 -10.59
CA GLU A 22 14.26 -1.13 -10.78
C GLU A 22 13.50 -1.09 -12.11
N GLU A 23 14.08 -1.61 -13.20
CA GLU A 23 13.40 -1.71 -14.50
C GLU A 23 12.15 -2.61 -14.42
N ARG A 24 12.25 -3.72 -13.68
CA ARG A 24 11.15 -4.65 -13.42
C ARG A 24 10.02 -3.97 -12.66
N ILE A 25 10.32 -3.32 -11.53
CA ILE A 25 9.35 -2.58 -10.73
C ILE A 25 8.68 -1.50 -11.57
N ASN A 26 9.46 -0.67 -12.27
CA ASN A 26 8.93 0.39 -13.13
C ASN A 26 8.01 -0.14 -14.24
N SER A 27 8.28 -1.32 -14.79
CA SER A 27 7.37 -1.94 -15.76
C SER A 27 6.07 -2.42 -15.10
N ILE A 28 6.15 -3.07 -13.93
CA ILE A 28 4.97 -3.54 -13.19
C ILE A 28 4.07 -2.36 -12.79
N LEU A 29 4.66 -1.27 -12.29
CA LEU A 29 3.91 -0.08 -11.89
C LEU A 29 3.25 0.61 -13.09
N ARG A 30 3.92 0.65 -14.25
CA ARG A 30 3.34 1.16 -15.50
C ARG A 30 2.16 0.33 -15.97
N ASP A 31 2.28 -0.99 -15.94
CA ASP A 31 1.19 -1.87 -16.34
C ASP A 31 0.01 -1.74 -15.37
N PHE A 32 0.27 -1.67 -14.06
CA PHE A 32 -0.76 -1.46 -13.04
C PHE A 32 -1.51 -0.12 -13.21
N THR A 33 -0.78 0.96 -13.54
CA THR A 33 -1.35 2.30 -13.74
C THR A 33 -1.95 2.51 -15.13
N SER A 34 -1.77 1.57 -16.06
CA SER A 34 -2.44 1.58 -17.36
C SER A 34 -3.96 1.37 -17.24
N GLU A 35 -4.38 0.70 -16.16
CA GLU A 35 -5.78 0.52 -15.81
C GLU A 35 -6.37 1.80 -15.21
N LYS A 36 -7.52 2.22 -15.75
CA LYS A 36 -8.12 3.51 -15.41
C LYS A 36 -8.45 3.61 -13.92
N GLY A 37 -7.89 4.63 -13.27
CA GLY A 37 -8.17 4.98 -11.88
C GLY A 37 -7.26 4.29 -10.86
N ASN A 38 -6.39 3.38 -11.30
CA ASN A 38 -5.30 2.86 -10.48
C ASN A 38 -4.21 3.93 -10.30
N LEU A 39 -3.63 3.97 -9.10
CA LEU A 39 -2.56 4.87 -8.71
C LEU A 39 -1.41 4.04 -8.16
N ALA A 40 -0.21 4.29 -8.65
CA ALA A 40 1.02 3.82 -8.05
C ALA A 40 2.00 4.98 -7.96
N ARG A 41 2.72 5.07 -6.85
CA ARG A 41 3.72 6.13 -6.63
C ARG A 41 4.96 5.55 -5.97
N VAL A 42 6.11 6.05 -6.39
CA VAL A 42 7.41 5.71 -5.81
C VAL A 42 7.97 6.97 -5.19
N TYR A 43 8.26 6.92 -3.90
CA TYR A 43 8.94 7.97 -3.17
C TYR A 43 10.36 7.53 -2.89
N THR A 44 11.31 8.43 -3.13
CA THR A 44 12.73 8.18 -3.04
C THR A 44 13.34 9.14 -2.02
N ASN A 45 14.21 8.62 -1.15
CA ASN A 45 14.93 9.44 -0.18
C ASN A 45 16.04 10.28 -0.86
N GLN A 46 16.71 11.13 -0.09
CA GLN A 46 17.78 12.02 -0.59
C GLN A 46 18.99 11.27 -1.16
N GLU A 47 19.18 10.00 -0.80
CA GLU A 47 20.26 9.14 -1.26
C GLU A 47 19.89 8.37 -2.54
N GLY A 48 18.66 8.53 -3.05
CA GLY A 48 18.19 7.85 -4.25
C GLY A 48 17.60 6.46 -4.01
N ALA A 49 17.42 6.03 -2.76
CA ALA A 49 16.77 4.76 -2.43
C ALA A 49 15.24 4.92 -2.34
N GLU A 50 14.49 3.98 -2.91
CA GLU A 50 13.02 3.95 -2.90
C GLU A 50 12.53 3.70 -1.47
N GLU A 51 12.06 4.72 -0.77
CA GLU A 51 11.67 4.61 0.64
C GLU A 51 10.25 4.07 0.79
N CYS A 52 9.37 4.36 -0.17
CA CYS A 52 7.98 3.95 -0.17
C CYS A 52 7.45 3.74 -1.59
N ILE A 53 6.88 2.57 -1.87
CA ILE A 53 6.13 2.28 -3.09
C ILE A 53 4.67 2.07 -2.71
N SER A 54 3.78 2.96 -3.12
CA SER A 54 2.34 2.84 -2.85
C SER A 54 1.59 2.30 -4.07
N LEU A 55 0.59 1.47 -3.79
CA LEU A 55 -0.30 0.85 -4.77
C LEU A 55 -1.75 1.01 -4.30
N GLN A 56 -2.57 1.58 -5.15
CA GLN A 56 -3.98 1.79 -4.89
C GLN A 56 -4.80 1.59 -6.16
N SER A 57 -5.61 0.54 -6.21
CA SER A 57 -6.47 0.31 -7.38
C SER A 57 -7.70 1.22 -7.37
N SER A 58 -8.36 1.37 -8.52
CA SER A 58 -9.65 2.06 -8.61
C SER A 58 -10.68 1.46 -7.65
N HIS A 59 -10.71 0.12 -7.53
CA HIS A 59 -11.59 -0.59 -6.59
C HIS A 59 -11.28 -0.22 -5.14
N MET A 60 -10.01 -0.22 -4.74
CA MET A 60 -9.57 0.15 -3.39
C MET A 60 -10.06 1.55 -3.00
N ARG A 61 -9.97 2.50 -3.94
CA ARG A 61 -10.44 3.88 -3.73
C ARG A 61 -11.96 3.94 -3.55
N THR A 62 -12.71 3.27 -4.42
CA THR A 62 -14.17 3.19 -4.30
C THR A 62 -14.61 2.53 -3.00
N MET A 63 -13.88 1.51 -2.54
CA MET A 63 -14.18 0.85 -1.27
C MET A 63 -13.97 1.80 -0.09
N PHE A 64 -12.87 2.56 -0.07
CA PHE A 64 -12.66 3.57 0.96
C PHE A 64 -13.71 4.68 0.92
N GLU A 65 -14.04 5.19 -0.27
CA GLU A 65 -15.10 6.20 -0.44
C GLU A 65 -16.46 5.73 0.08
N SER A 66 -16.73 4.41 0.02
CA SER A 66 -17.99 3.82 0.46
C SER A 66 -18.04 3.53 1.97
N PHE A 67 -16.89 3.30 2.60
CA PHE A 67 -16.77 2.89 4.01
C PHE A 67 -15.56 3.54 4.70
N PRO A 68 -15.49 4.89 4.76
CA PRO A 68 -14.30 5.58 5.25
C PRO A 68 -14.18 5.60 6.78
N GLU A 69 -15.22 5.24 7.53
CA GLU A 69 -15.35 5.56 8.96
C GLU A 69 -14.36 4.81 9.85
N VAL A 70 -14.00 3.57 9.48
CA VAL A 70 -13.09 2.72 10.24
C VAL A 70 -11.92 2.33 9.37
N LEU A 71 -10.73 2.80 9.75
CA LEU A 71 -9.48 2.51 9.07
C LEU A 71 -8.63 1.58 9.93
N LEU A 72 -8.23 0.44 9.39
CA LEU A 72 -7.30 -0.47 10.02
C LEU A 72 -5.95 -0.35 9.34
N ILE A 73 -4.89 -0.27 10.13
CA ILE A 73 -3.53 -0.09 9.65
C ILE A 73 -2.66 -1.18 10.25
N ASP A 74 -1.95 -1.90 9.39
CA ASP A 74 -1.05 -2.99 9.79
C ASP A 74 0.25 -2.96 9.00
N ALA A 75 1.33 -3.40 9.63
CA ALA A 75 2.64 -3.58 9.00
C ALA A 75 3.04 -5.06 9.07
N THR A 76 3.15 -5.70 7.92
CA THR A 76 3.60 -7.09 7.83
C THR A 76 5.08 -7.17 7.47
N HIS A 77 5.86 -7.87 8.29
CA HIS A 77 7.29 -8.11 8.10
C HIS A 77 7.59 -9.34 7.24
N ASP A 78 8.84 -9.49 6.80
CA ASP A 78 9.36 -10.67 6.09
C ASP A 78 8.61 -11.05 4.80
N THR A 79 8.06 -10.06 4.09
CA THR A 79 7.26 -10.28 2.88
C THR A 79 8.08 -10.40 1.59
N ASN A 80 9.35 -9.98 1.61
CA ASN A 80 10.22 -9.97 0.44
C ASN A 80 11.71 -10.08 0.84
N SER A 81 12.55 -10.43 -0.13
CA SER A 81 14.01 -10.60 0.07
C SER A 81 14.77 -9.30 0.32
N SER A 82 14.16 -8.15 0.02
CA SER A 82 14.77 -6.83 0.19
C SER A 82 14.44 -6.21 1.56
N ASN A 83 13.76 -6.96 2.43
CA ASN A 83 13.39 -6.56 3.79
C ASN A 83 12.47 -5.32 3.88
N TYR A 84 11.75 -5.01 2.79
CA TYR A 84 10.68 -4.01 2.84
C TYR A 84 9.51 -4.56 3.64
N LYS A 85 8.83 -3.68 4.36
CA LYS A 85 7.65 -4.02 5.14
C LYS A 85 6.42 -3.72 4.32
N LEU A 86 5.42 -4.59 4.38
CA LEU A 86 4.16 -4.36 3.69
C LEU A 86 3.22 -3.62 4.65
N PHE A 87 3.13 -2.32 4.46
CA PHE A 87 2.23 -1.45 5.20
C PHE A 87 0.88 -1.36 4.48
N SER A 88 -0.20 -1.75 5.14
CA SER A 88 -1.51 -1.88 4.51
C SER A 88 -2.59 -1.09 5.25
N PHE A 89 -3.44 -0.43 4.47
CA PHE A 89 -4.65 0.22 4.94
C PHE A 89 -5.84 -0.66 4.58
N MET A 90 -6.76 -0.83 5.52
CA MET A 90 -7.97 -1.64 5.35
C MET A 90 -9.19 -0.92 5.90
N ILE A 91 -10.36 -1.22 5.36
CA ILE A 91 -11.65 -0.80 5.91
C ILE A 91 -12.48 -2.02 6.29
N HIS A 92 -13.58 -1.81 7.01
CA HIS A 92 -14.65 -2.79 7.16
C HIS A 92 -15.81 -2.45 6.23
N ASP A 93 -16.18 -3.40 5.36
CA ASP A 93 -17.35 -3.24 4.50
C ASP A 93 -18.67 -3.42 5.27
N ALA A 94 -19.81 -3.18 4.61
CA ALA A 94 -21.14 -3.33 5.19
C ALA A 94 -21.45 -4.74 5.75
N LEU A 95 -20.66 -5.76 5.39
CA LEU A 95 -20.80 -7.13 5.87
C LEU A 95 -19.83 -7.45 7.01
N GLY A 96 -19.07 -6.45 7.48
CA GLY A 96 -18.06 -6.60 8.53
C GLY A 96 -16.80 -7.32 8.06
N LYS A 97 -16.50 -7.32 6.75
CA LYS A 97 -15.27 -7.92 6.22
C LYS A 97 -14.20 -6.86 5.99
N GLY A 98 -12.97 -7.20 6.37
CA GLY A 98 -11.79 -6.41 6.04
C GLY A 98 -11.53 -6.37 4.54
N GLN A 99 -11.34 -5.17 3.99
CA GLN A 99 -10.97 -4.95 2.59
C GLN A 99 -9.78 -4.01 2.54
N HIS A 100 -8.73 -4.38 1.80
CA HIS A 100 -7.59 -3.50 1.60
C HIS A 100 -7.99 -2.30 0.73
N VAL A 101 -7.50 -1.12 1.11
CA VAL A 101 -7.75 0.15 0.42
C VAL A 101 -6.47 0.89 0.03
N GLN A 102 -5.30 0.43 0.49
CA GLN A 102 -3.99 0.79 -0.04
C GLN A 102 -2.95 -0.22 0.46
N HIS A 103 -1.94 -0.50 -0.37
CA HIS A 103 -0.71 -1.15 0.05
C HIS A 103 0.48 -0.23 -0.18
N CYS A 104 1.44 -0.27 0.74
CA CYS A 104 2.72 0.39 0.61
C CYS A 104 3.84 -0.61 0.96
N LEU A 105 4.85 -0.68 0.11
CA LEU A 105 6.14 -1.27 0.50
C LEU A 105 6.99 -0.15 1.07
N VAL A 106 7.35 -0.26 2.34
CA VAL A 106 8.15 0.74 3.05
C VAL A 106 9.48 0.16 3.49
N GLU A 107 10.56 0.92 3.31
CA GLU A 107 11.91 0.48 3.68
C GLU A 107 12.02 0.27 5.20
N ASN A 108 11.37 1.14 5.98
CA ASN A 108 11.41 1.12 7.42
C ASN A 108 10.10 1.69 8.03
N GLU A 109 9.94 1.58 9.35
CA GLU A 109 8.75 2.07 10.08
C GLU A 109 9.07 3.36 10.84
N ARG A 110 9.97 4.20 10.31
CA ARG A 110 10.22 5.49 10.93
C ARG A 110 9.10 6.45 10.55
N LYS A 111 8.95 7.45 11.41
CA LYS A 111 8.02 8.57 11.25
C LYS A 111 7.86 9.10 9.82
N GLU A 112 8.95 9.43 9.12
CA GLU A 112 8.89 10.06 7.79
C GLU A 112 8.38 9.12 6.70
N THR A 113 8.74 7.84 6.75
CA THR A 113 8.27 6.84 5.79
C THR A 113 6.78 6.55 5.96
N LEU A 114 6.32 6.44 7.22
CA LEU A 114 4.90 6.24 7.52
C LEU A 114 4.06 7.47 7.19
N ARG A 115 4.60 8.67 7.46
CA ARG A 115 3.98 9.94 7.04
C ARG A 115 3.78 9.95 5.53
N THR A 116 4.82 9.60 4.78
CA THR A 116 4.75 9.49 3.32
C THR A 116 3.64 8.53 2.90
N ALA A 117 3.58 7.32 3.47
CA ALA A 117 2.52 6.36 3.15
C ALA A 117 1.10 6.91 3.41
N CYS A 118 0.92 7.68 4.49
CA CYS A 118 -0.34 8.36 4.81
C CYS A 118 -0.65 9.48 3.82
N ASP A 119 0.32 10.34 3.48
CA ASP A 119 0.11 11.42 2.50
C ASP A 119 -0.31 10.85 1.14
N GLN A 120 0.33 9.76 0.69
CA GLN A 120 -0.05 9.07 -0.55
C GLN A 120 -1.48 8.52 -0.51
N PHE A 121 -1.91 7.99 0.65
CA PHE A 121 -3.28 7.52 0.85
C PHE A 121 -4.29 8.66 0.67
N LYS A 122 -4.04 9.79 1.34
CA LYS A 122 -4.93 10.96 1.32
C LYS A 122 -5.06 11.58 -0.05
N GLU A 123 -3.97 11.67 -0.80
CA GLU A 123 -4.02 12.18 -2.17
C GLU A 123 -4.93 11.32 -3.08
N GLY A 124 -5.03 10.02 -2.81
CA GLY A 124 -5.88 9.11 -3.56
C GLY A 124 -7.35 9.13 -3.11
N CYS A 125 -7.62 9.61 -1.89
CA CYS A 125 -8.88 9.40 -1.18
C CYS A 125 -9.42 10.71 -0.59
N PRO A 126 -10.35 11.42 -1.28
CA PRO A 126 -10.90 12.68 -0.79
C PRO A 126 -11.78 12.54 0.46
N SER A 127 -12.27 11.34 0.76
CA SER A 127 -13.12 11.06 1.93
C SER A 127 -12.33 10.81 3.23
N VAL A 128 -11.04 11.16 3.30
CA VAL A 128 -10.22 10.93 4.50
C VAL A 128 -10.77 11.66 5.72
N ASP A 129 -11.39 12.82 5.55
CA ASP A 129 -11.99 13.58 6.65
C ASP A 129 -13.16 12.86 7.33
N SER A 130 -13.67 11.77 6.72
CA SER A 130 -14.71 10.92 7.29
C SER A 130 -14.19 9.79 8.19
N VAL A 131 -12.87 9.61 8.31
CA VAL A 131 -12.27 8.61 9.20
C VAL A 131 -12.58 9.00 10.65
N ALA A 132 -13.29 8.12 11.36
CA ALA A 132 -13.68 8.34 12.75
C ALA A 132 -12.85 7.51 13.73
N VAL A 133 -12.39 6.33 13.30
CA VAL A 133 -11.62 5.41 14.14
C VAL A 133 -10.48 4.81 13.34
N ILE A 134 -9.28 4.84 13.92
CA ILE A 134 -8.12 4.10 13.42
C ILE A 134 -7.80 2.95 14.37
N ILE A 135 -7.69 1.75 13.82
CA ILE A 135 -7.30 0.53 14.54
C ILE A 135 -5.91 0.13 14.06
N ILE A 136 -5.00 -0.09 15.01
CA ILE A 136 -3.61 -0.46 14.75
C ILE A 136 -3.25 -1.70 15.55
N ASP A 137 -2.19 -2.40 15.12
CA ASP A 137 -1.58 -3.44 15.95
C ASP A 137 -0.99 -2.84 17.23
N GLN A 138 -0.96 -3.65 18.30
CA GLN A 138 -0.47 -3.22 19.61
C GLN A 138 1.00 -2.77 19.57
N ASP A 139 1.80 -3.41 18.71
CA ASP A 139 3.23 -3.13 18.59
C ASP A 139 3.54 -2.01 17.58
N PHE A 140 2.50 -1.28 17.11
CA PHE A 140 2.68 -0.15 16.21
C PHE A 140 3.41 1.01 16.90
N THR A 141 4.60 1.34 16.40
CA THR A 141 5.58 2.17 17.11
C THR A 141 5.37 3.68 16.97
N GLU A 142 4.67 4.13 15.92
CA GLU A 142 4.65 5.54 15.50
C GLU A 142 3.24 6.14 15.56
N LEU A 143 2.53 5.92 16.67
CA LEU A 143 1.17 6.45 16.90
C LEU A 143 1.07 7.97 16.63
N ALA A 144 2.09 8.73 17.03
CA ALA A 144 2.14 10.18 16.84
C ALA A 144 2.03 10.60 15.37
N VAL A 145 2.47 9.75 14.43
CA VAL A 145 2.30 10.02 12.99
C VAL A 145 0.84 9.97 12.61
N LEU A 146 0.09 8.99 13.12
CA LEU A 146 -1.32 8.86 12.81
C LEU A 146 -2.13 10.01 13.43
N GLU A 147 -1.78 10.44 14.64
CA GLU A 147 -2.40 11.62 15.26
C GLU A 147 -2.13 12.92 14.46
N GLU A 148 -0.92 13.08 13.91
CA GLU A 148 -0.59 14.22 13.03
C GLU A 148 -1.31 14.13 11.68
N GLN A 149 -1.52 12.92 11.17
CA GLN A 149 -2.06 12.69 9.84
C GLN A 149 -3.60 12.64 9.84
N PHE A 150 -4.25 12.17 10.90
CA PHE A 150 -5.71 12.02 10.96
C PHE A 150 -6.22 12.75 12.22
N PRO A 151 -6.33 14.09 12.16
CA PRO A 151 -6.71 14.92 13.32
C PRO A 151 -8.20 14.83 13.68
#